data_AF-A0A0C3NPD6-F1
#
_entry.id   AF-A0A0C3NPD6-F1
#
_cell.length_a   1.000
_cell.length_b   1.000
_cell.length_c   1.000
_cell.angle_alpha   90.00
_cell.angle_beta   90.00
_cell.angle_gamma   90.00
#
_symmetry.space_group_name_H-M   'P 1'
#
loop_
_entity.id
_entity.type
_entity.pdbx_description
1 polymer ?
#
loop_
_entity_poly.entity_id
_entity_poly.type
_entity_poly.pdbx_seq_one_letter_code
_entity_poly.pdbx_strand_id
1 'polypeptide(L)'
;MKNLFSGLALTAVLVAPQAGHAFSYDVRVGVSGGQLTTGFHAHGSLPPGGGFANDFITGQNLYPTDFGDFGGGPSATNDPGFQSFAGTLAPGTVVSIQGIGSLEYWTPANQTWAAPSNGELIRVHGAIPTDIALAYTFCQSGGVLCDPALAGQYPFYAQGTHFSANGISGPNPAIIDDADSQGAFHAHLDWFIENPNGTPAPGAYLATFALVADGYLASEPVKVLFNYGLTDGQYLLAFESRIQPVPEPSAVALMLAGLAFLGLWVRRQSVFV
;
A
#
# COMPACT_ATOMS: atom_id res chain seq x y z
N MET A 1 11.11 48.60 -50.60
CA MET A 1 11.33 47.19 -50.21
C MET A 1 11.20 47.12 -48.70
N LYS A 2 10.09 46.58 -48.18
CA LYS A 2 9.83 46.42 -46.74
C LYS A 2 10.07 44.96 -46.42
N ASN A 3 11.13 44.66 -45.68
CA ASN A 3 11.44 43.29 -45.24
C ASN A 3 10.56 42.95 -44.03
N LEU A 4 9.60 42.05 -44.22
CA LEU A 4 8.97 41.33 -43.11
C LEU A 4 9.91 40.19 -42.69
N PHE A 5 10.41 40.26 -41.46
CA PHE A 5 10.95 39.09 -40.77
C PHE A 5 9.83 38.52 -39.88
N SER A 6 9.27 37.38 -40.30
CA SER A 6 8.41 36.55 -39.46
C SER A 6 9.29 35.80 -38.47
N GLY A 7 9.23 36.18 -37.19
CA GLY A 7 9.82 35.41 -36.10
C GLY A 7 8.90 34.23 -35.75
N LEU A 8 9.33 33.01 -36.06
CA LEU A 8 8.74 31.80 -35.46
C LEU A 8 9.10 31.82 -33.97
N ALA A 9 8.11 32.03 -33.10
CA ALA A 9 8.25 31.77 -31.68
C ALA A 9 8.22 30.25 -31.48
N LEU A 10 9.40 29.66 -31.27
CA LEU A 10 9.54 28.28 -30.86
C LEU A 10 9.18 28.20 -29.37
N THR A 11 7.93 27.87 -29.07
CA THR A 11 7.49 27.63 -27.69
C THR A 11 8.17 26.37 -27.18
N ALA A 12 9.20 26.54 -26.36
CA ALA A 12 9.78 25.44 -25.61
C ALA A 12 8.73 24.94 -24.61
N VAL A 13 8.10 23.80 -24.91
CA VAL A 13 7.31 23.06 -23.94
C VAL A 13 8.30 22.52 -22.91
N LEU A 14 8.37 23.18 -21.75
CA LEU A 14 9.00 22.63 -20.57
C LEU A 14 8.16 21.41 -20.15
N VAL A 15 8.52 20.23 -20.64
CA VAL A 15 8.10 18.98 -20.04
C VAL A 15 8.80 18.92 -18.69
N ALA A 16 8.07 19.27 -17.63
CA ALA A 16 8.52 18.94 -16.29
C ALA A 16 8.70 17.41 -16.23
N PRO A 17 9.81 16.91 -15.65
CA PRO A 17 9.94 15.48 -15.44
C PRO A 17 8.77 15.01 -14.57
N GLN A 18 7.99 14.05 -15.09
CA GLN A 18 7.03 13.32 -14.27
C GLN A 18 7.84 12.58 -13.20
N ALA A 19 7.62 12.91 -11.94
CA ALA A 19 8.18 12.15 -10.84
C ALA A 19 7.46 10.80 -10.83
N GLY A 20 8.09 9.79 -11.42
CA GLY A 20 7.53 8.44 -11.45
C GLY A 20 7.25 7.94 -10.03
N HIS A 21 6.12 7.24 -9.88
CA HIS A 21 5.62 6.59 -8.66
C HIS A 21 6.52 5.48 -8.07
N ALA A 22 7.74 5.30 -8.58
CA ALA A 22 8.67 4.28 -8.12
C ALA A 22 9.33 4.71 -6.79
N PHE A 23 8.55 4.66 -5.71
CA PHE A 23 9.05 4.83 -4.36
C PHE A 23 9.04 3.47 -3.65
N SER A 24 10.21 2.84 -3.52
CA SER A 24 10.39 1.61 -2.73
C SER A 24 10.65 1.97 -1.26
N TYR A 25 9.78 1.46 -0.38
CA TYR A 25 9.90 1.60 1.07
C TYR A 25 9.86 0.24 1.73
N ASP A 26 10.72 0.05 2.74
CA ASP A 26 10.68 -1.13 3.57
C ASP A 26 9.90 -0.87 4.85
N VAL A 27 9.10 -1.86 5.25
CA VAL A 27 8.63 -1.98 6.62
C VAL A 27 9.82 -2.40 7.48
N ARG A 28 10.35 -1.46 8.25
CA ARG A 28 11.37 -1.76 9.27
C ARG A 28 10.74 -2.58 10.37
N VAL A 29 11.27 -3.78 10.59
CA VAL A 29 10.91 -4.66 11.70
C VAL A 29 11.84 -4.38 12.88
N GLY A 30 11.24 -4.23 14.06
CA GLY A 30 11.92 -3.99 15.32
C GLY A 30 11.31 -4.84 16.44
N VAL A 31 11.92 -4.81 17.63
CA VAL A 31 11.38 -5.43 18.84
C VAL A 31 11.45 -4.43 19.99
N SER A 32 10.35 -4.29 20.73
CA SER A 32 10.29 -3.50 21.97
C SER A 32 9.42 -4.22 22.99
N GLY A 33 9.95 -4.48 24.18
CA GLY A 33 9.18 -5.13 25.26
C GLY A 33 8.65 -6.53 24.90
N GLY A 34 9.30 -7.25 23.98
CA GLY A 34 8.85 -8.54 23.47
C GLY A 34 7.75 -8.46 22.41
N GLN A 35 7.40 -7.25 21.94
CA GLN A 35 6.46 -7.02 20.85
C GLN A 35 7.21 -6.64 19.57
N LEU A 36 6.76 -7.16 18.43
CA LEU A 36 7.22 -6.69 17.13
C LEU A 36 6.77 -5.23 16.91
N THR A 37 7.67 -4.39 16.42
CA THR A 37 7.37 -3.00 16.10
C THR A 37 7.63 -2.74 14.63
N THR A 38 6.85 -1.83 14.03
CA THR A 38 7.05 -1.41 12.65
C THR A 38 7.50 0.04 12.57
N GLY A 39 8.36 0.32 11.60
CA GLY A 39 8.80 1.67 11.27
C GLY A 39 9.07 1.78 9.79
N PHE A 40 9.47 2.97 9.35
CA PHE A 40 9.83 3.18 7.96
C PHE A 40 11.33 3.01 7.78
N HIS A 41 11.72 2.33 6.71
CA HIS A 41 13.08 2.34 6.21
C HIS A 41 13.04 2.67 4.72
N ALA A 42 13.69 3.77 4.34
CA ALA A 42 13.69 4.25 2.95
C ALA A 42 15.06 4.01 2.33
N HIS A 43 15.08 3.52 1.09
CA HIS A 43 16.27 3.40 0.24
C HIS A 43 16.49 4.63 -0.66
N GLY A 44 15.84 5.76 -0.34
CA GLY A 44 15.87 6.95 -1.19
C GLY A 44 15.03 8.12 -0.67
N SER A 45 14.32 8.78 -1.58
CA SER A 45 13.55 10.01 -1.34
C SER A 45 12.34 9.82 -0.41
N LEU A 46 11.89 10.92 0.21
CA LEU A 46 10.73 10.95 1.09
C LEU A 46 9.41 10.60 0.36
N PRO A 47 8.40 10.07 1.07
CA PRO A 47 7.07 9.78 0.52
C PRO A 47 6.38 10.98 -0.15
N PRO A 48 5.36 10.74 -1.01
CA PRO A 48 4.44 11.77 -1.45
C PRO A 48 3.89 12.57 -0.26
N GLY A 49 3.84 13.90 -0.36
CA GLY A 49 3.43 14.78 0.75
C GLY A 49 4.53 15.09 1.77
N GLY A 50 5.75 14.59 1.60
CA GLY A 50 6.94 15.07 2.32
C GLY A 50 7.25 14.39 3.65
N GLY A 51 6.63 13.25 3.98
CA GLY A 51 6.97 12.52 5.19
C GLY A 51 6.33 11.16 5.34
N PHE A 52 6.93 10.33 6.19
CA PHE A 52 6.30 9.15 6.76
C PHE A 52 5.04 9.56 7.50
N ALA A 53 3.91 8.92 7.20
CA ALA A 53 2.63 9.35 7.70
C ALA A 53 1.89 8.24 8.45
N ASN A 54 1.11 8.67 9.43
CA ASN A 54 0.17 7.82 10.14
C ASN A 54 -1.22 8.06 9.56
N ASP A 55 -1.96 6.98 9.33
CA ASP A 55 -3.39 7.04 8.99
C ASP A 55 -4.11 7.74 10.15
N PHE A 56 -4.75 8.89 9.89
CA PHE A 56 -5.35 9.70 10.96
C PHE A 56 -6.52 8.99 11.65
N ILE A 57 -7.15 8.02 10.95
CA ILE A 57 -8.27 7.24 11.47
C ILE A 57 -7.79 6.25 12.54
N THR A 58 -6.67 5.56 12.28
CA THR A 58 -6.19 4.46 13.14
C THR A 58 -4.94 4.79 13.95
N GLY A 59 -4.22 5.86 13.59
CA GLY A 59 -2.89 6.19 14.13
C GLY A 59 -1.75 5.30 13.60
N GLN A 60 -2.04 4.35 12.70
CA GLN A 60 -1.08 3.35 12.21
C GLN A 60 -0.22 3.88 11.08
N ASN A 61 0.99 3.36 10.92
CA ASN A 61 1.87 3.71 9.81
C ASN A 61 1.22 3.37 8.47
N LEU A 62 1.24 4.32 7.53
CA LEU A 62 0.72 4.19 6.17
C LEU A 62 1.89 4.17 5.17
N TYR A 63 2.07 3.04 4.49
CA TYR A 63 3.14 2.82 3.52
C TYR A 63 2.58 2.97 2.10
N PRO A 64 3.01 3.98 1.32
CA PRO A 64 2.60 4.11 -0.07
C PRO A 64 3.41 3.17 -0.97
N THR A 65 2.73 2.57 -1.93
CA THR A 65 3.27 1.62 -2.91
C THR A 65 2.58 1.84 -4.25
N ASP A 66 3.21 1.45 -5.37
CA ASP A 66 2.62 1.54 -6.71
C ASP A 66 2.66 0.21 -7.46
N PHE A 67 1.54 -0.20 -8.03
CA PHE A 67 1.51 -1.32 -8.96
C PHE A 67 2.01 -0.83 -10.33
N GLY A 68 3.10 -1.44 -10.83
CA GLY A 68 3.72 -1.08 -12.11
C GLY A 68 5.10 -0.45 -12.01
N ASP A 69 5.69 -0.41 -10.81
CA ASP A 69 7.08 -0.02 -10.56
C ASP A 69 8.10 -1.11 -10.92
N PHE A 70 7.65 -2.38 -11.03
CA PHE A 70 8.51 -3.54 -11.27
C PHE A 70 8.33 -4.20 -12.66
N GLY A 71 9.32 -5.00 -13.07
CA GLY A 71 9.33 -5.77 -14.32
C GLY A 71 8.26 -6.87 -14.44
N GLY A 72 7.41 -7.05 -13.43
CA GLY A 72 6.27 -7.98 -13.40
C GLY A 72 5.03 -7.49 -14.15
N GLY A 73 5.04 -6.26 -14.65
CA GLY A 73 3.94 -5.66 -15.40
C GLY A 73 3.09 -4.69 -14.56
N PRO A 74 2.05 -4.07 -15.16
CA PRO A 74 1.32 -2.95 -14.56
C PRO A 74 0.46 -3.32 -13.35
N SER A 75 0.35 -4.60 -13.01
CA SER A 75 -0.50 -5.11 -11.92
C SER A 75 0.30 -5.82 -10.83
N ALA A 76 1.61 -5.59 -10.76
CA ALA A 76 2.50 -6.24 -9.80
C ALA A 76 3.51 -5.24 -9.22
N THR A 77 3.93 -5.49 -7.99
CA THR A 77 5.01 -4.79 -7.28
C THR A 77 5.64 -5.75 -6.27
N ASN A 78 6.92 -5.56 -5.96
CA ASN A 78 7.59 -6.27 -4.88
C ASN A 78 7.77 -5.40 -3.62
N ASP A 79 7.11 -4.24 -3.60
CA ASP A 79 7.10 -3.29 -2.49
C ASP A 79 5.78 -3.39 -1.69
N PRO A 80 5.78 -3.01 -0.39
CA PRO A 80 6.97 -2.67 0.39
C PRO A 80 7.86 -3.88 0.65
N GLY A 81 9.16 -3.64 0.75
CA GLY A 81 10.10 -4.62 1.32
C GLY A 81 9.94 -4.75 2.83
N PHE A 82 10.69 -5.66 3.43
CA PHE A 82 10.74 -5.87 4.87
C PHE A 82 12.20 -5.95 5.32
N GLN A 83 12.56 -5.16 6.34
CA GLN A 83 13.93 -5.05 6.80
C GLN A 83 14.03 -5.21 8.32
N SER A 84 14.80 -6.19 8.77
CA SER A 84 15.28 -6.30 10.15
C SER A 84 16.80 -6.11 10.19
N PHE A 85 17.32 -5.48 11.24
CA PHE A 85 18.77 -5.25 11.40
C PHE A 85 19.37 -6.20 12.43
N ALA A 86 20.69 -6.39 12.36
CA ALA A 86 21.43 -7.25 13.29
C ALA A 86 21.11 -6.92 14.75
N GLY A 87 20.86 -7.96 15.55
CA GLY A 87 20.48 -7.89 16.96
C GLY A 87 19.01 -7.58 17.22
N THR A 88 18.17 -7.46 16.20
CA THR A 88 16.73 -7.17 16.37
C THR A 88 15.95 -8.41 16.79
N LEU A 89 16.15 -9.53 16.07
CA LEU A 89 15.45 -10.79 16.31
C LEU A 89 16.43 -11.86 16.82
N ALA A 90 15.90 -12.90 17.45
CA ALA A 90 16.66 -14.11 17.69
C ALA A 90 16.96 -14.81 16.34
N PRO A 91 18.16 -15.38 16.15
CA PRO A 91 18.48 -16.15 14.95
C PRO A 91 17.47 -17.27 14.68
N GLY A 92 17.07 -17.43 13.41
CA GLY A 92 16.07 -18.40 12.96
C GLY A 92 14.62 -18.01 13.25
N THR A 93 14.36 -16.80 13.77
CA THR A 93 12.98 -16.32 13.94
C THR A 93 12.33 -16.17 12.56
N VAL A 94 11.27 -16.92 12.30
CA VAL A 94 10.45 -16.76 11.09
C VAL A 94 9.45 -15.64 11.31
N VAL A 95 9.51 -14.62 10.45
CA VAL A 95 8.57 -13.49 10.48
C VAL A 95 7.56 -13.64 9.36
N SER A 96 6.29 -13.38 9.66
CA SER A 96 5.20 -13.52 8.70
C SER A 96 4.23 -12.33 8.73
N ILE A 97 3.56 -12.11 7.60
CA ILE A 97 2.40 -11.24 7.45
C ILE A 97 1.15 -12.02 7.88
N GLN A 98 0.46 -11.52 8.90
CA GLN A 98 -0.90 -11.93 9.22
C GLN A 98 -1.87 -10.92 8.60
N GLY A 99 -2.51 -11.25 7.48
CA GLY A 99 -3.55 -10.40 6.89
C GLY A 99 -4.72 -10.23 7.86
N ILE A 100 -5.24 -9.00 7.98
CA ILE A 100 -6.38 -8.67 8.86
C ILE A 100 -7.38 -7.73 8.18
N GLY A 101 -8.64 -7.80 8.59
CA GLY A 101 -9.70 -6.93 8.06
C GLY A 101 -10.06 -7.26 6.61
N SER A 102 -10.51 -6.24 5.88
CA SER A 102 -10.91 -6.31 4.46
C SER A 102 -10.13 -5.28 3.65
N LEU A 103 -9.99 -5.54 2.35
CA LEU A 103 -9.43 -4.59 1.39
C LEU A 103 -10.34 -3.37 1.27
N GLU A 104 -9.77 -2.18 1.41
CA GLU A 104 -10.48 -0.92 1.14
C GLU A 104 -10.03 -0.35 -0.20
N TYR A 105 -10.93 0.36 -0.89
CA TYR A 105 -10.74 0.92 -2.21
C TYR A 105 -11.16 2.38 -2.23
N TRP A 106 -10.28 3.24 -2.74
CA TRP A 106 -10.55 4.64 -3.03
C TRP A 106 -10.69 4.83 -4.53
N THR A 107 -11.80 5.42 -4.96
CA THR A 107 -12.05 5.69 -6.38
C THR A 107 -11.80 7.16 -6.74
N PRO A 108 -11.09 7.43 -7.84
CA PRO A 108 -10.86 8.80 -8.29
C PRO A 108 -12.14 9.52 -8.75
N ALA A 109 -13.20 8.78 -9.07
CA ALA A 109 -14.44 9.34 -9.61
C ALA A 109 -15.22 10.15 -8.57
N ASN A 110 -15.26 9.69 -7.32
CA ASN A 110 -15.99 10.36 -6.24
C ASN A 110 -15.11 10.70 -5.02
N GLN A 111 -13.84 10.29 -5.03
CA GLN A 111 -12.86 10.54 -3.97
C GLN A 111 -13.27 9.99 -2.59
N THR A 112 -14.00 8.87 -2.58
CA THR A 112 -14.46 8.21 -1.35
C THR A 112 -13.86 6.81 -1.19
N TRP A 113 -13.76 6.39 0.06
CA TRP A 113 -13.38 5.04 0.46
C TRP A 113 -14.60 4.12 0.56
N ALA A 114 -14.49 2.93 -0.01
CA ALA A 114 -15.48 1.86 0.07
C ALA A 114 -14.79 0.49 0.00
N ALA A 115 -15.55 -0.60 0.11
CA ALA A 115 -15.05 -1.91 -0.29
C ALA A 115 -14.99 -2.00 -1.84
N PRO A 116 -14.01 -2.70 -2.43
CA PRO A 116 -14.00 -2.95 -3.87
C PRO A 116 -15.25 -3.76 -4.27
N SER A 117 -15.95 -3.31 -5.30
CA SER A 117 -17.29 -3.80 -5.63
C SER A 117 -17.32 -4.90 -6.69
N ASN A 118 -16.25 -5.11 -7.46
CA ASN A 118 -16.26 -6.01 -8.62
C ASN A 118 -15.39 -7.26 -8.42
N GLY A 119 -15.06 -7.59 -7.18
CA GLY A 119 -14.25 -8.74 -6.83
C GLY A 119 -12.74 -8.49 -6.92
N GLU A 120 -12.31 -7.22 -6.98
CA GLU A 120 -10.89 -6.88 -6.89
C GLU A 120 -10.28 -7.38 -5.58
N LEU A 121 -9.07 -7.92 -5.67
CA LEU A 121 -8.29 -8.41 -4.55
C LEU A 121 -6.81 -8.10 -4.73
N ILE A 122 -6.09 -7.99 -3.62
CA ILE A 122 -4.63 -7.99 -3.60
C ILE A 122 -4.15 -9.36 -3.16
N ARG A 123 -3.26 -9.96 -3.92
CA ARG A 123 -2.64 -11.25 -3.60
C ARG A 123 -1.17 -11.08 -3.25
N VAL A 124 -0.78 -11.60 -2.09
CA VAL A 124 0.63 -11.80 -1.70
C VAL A 124 1.09 -13.16 -2.19
N HIS A 125 2.15 -13.21 -2.98
CA HIS A 125 2.74 -14.43 -3.51
C HIS A 125 4.18 -14.62 -2.99
N GLY A 126 4.72 -15.82 -3.18
CA GLY A 126 6.09 -16.16 -2.79
C GLY A 126 6.25 -16.64 -1.35
N ALA A 127 5.22 -16.49 -0.50
CA ALA A 127 5.22 -16.88 0.90
C ALA A 127 5.01 -18.39 1.13
N ILE A 128 5.83 -19.23 0.51
CA ILE A 128 5.78 -20.71 0.64
C ILE A 128 6.79 -21.16 1.70
N PRO A 129 6.39 -21.90 2.75
CA PRO A 129 7.32 -22.47 3.72
C PRO A 129 8.42 -23.31 3.03
N THR A 130 9.66 -23.10 3.46
CA THR A 130 10.85 -23.70 2.83
C THR A 130 10.80 -25.22 2.79
N ASP A 131 10.30 -25.86 3.84
CA ASP A 131 10.12 -27.32 3.91
C ASP A 131 9.11 -27.83 2.87
N ILE A 132 8.00 -27.12 2.68
CA ILE A 132 6.99 -27.42 1.66
C ILE A 132 7.56 -27.21 0.25
N ALA A 133 8.26 -26.09 0.02
CA ALA A 133 8.88 -25.79 -1.27
C ALA A 133 9.93 -26.85 -1.64
N LEU A 134 10.82 -27.21 -0.70
CA LEU A 134 11.84 -28.25 -0.90
C LEU A 134 11.21 -29.63 -1.13
N ALA A 135 10.23 -30.03 -0.33
CA ALA A 135 9.52 -31.29 -0.50
C ALA A 135 8.88 -31.39 -1.89
N TYR A 136 8.22 -30.31 -2.35
CA TYR A 136 7.63 -30.24 -3.68
C TYR A 136 8.68 -30.42 -4.79
N THR A 137 9.82 -29.73 -4.72
CA THR A 137 10.92 -29.88 -5.68
C THR A 137 11.51 -31.30 -5.68
N PHE A 138 11.71 -31.92 -4.51
CA PHE A 138 12.21 -33.29 -4.45
C PHE A 138 11.22 -34.31 -5.00
N CYS A 139 9.92 -34.12 -4.76
CA CYS A 139 8.89 -34.99 -5.33
C CYS A 139 8.76 -34.83 -6.85
N GLN A 140 8.94 -33.62 -7.40
CA GLN A 140 8.95 -33.41 -8.86
C GLN A 140 10.12 -34.10 -9.56
N SER A 141 11.26 -34.24 -8.90
CA SER A 141 12.45 -34.92 -9.45
C SER A 141 12.49 -36.43 -9.20
N GLY A 142 11.48 -36.99 -8.52
CA GLY A 142 11.47 -38.41 -8.12
C GLY A 142 12.56 -38.76 -7.10
N GLY A 143 13.04 -37.76 -6.36
CA GLY A 143 14.15 -37.90 -5.43
C GLY A 143 13.79 -38.72 -4.18
N VAL A 144 14.79 -39.35 -3.58
CA VAL A 144 14.64 -40.14 -2.33
C VAL A 144 14.27 -39.30 -1.10
N LEU A 145 14.36 -37.97 -1.22
CA LEU A 145 13.95 -36.99 -0.21
C LEU A 145 12.52 -36.49 -0.40
N CYS A 146 11.76 -37.07 -1.33
CA CYS A 146 10.36 -36.71 -1.51
C CYS A 146 9.54 -37.05 -0.26
N ASP A 147 8.94 -36.02 0.32
CA ASP A 147 7.85 -36.14 1.29
C ASP A 147 6.52 -35.77 0.60
N PRO A 148 5.70 -36.75 0.18
CA PRO A 148 4.44 -36.48 -0.50
C PRO A 148 3.42 -35.72 0.35
N ALA A 149 3.47 -35.86 1.68
CA ALA A 149 2.53 -35.19 2.57
C ALA A 149 2.84 -33.68 2.67
N LEU A 150 4.12 -33.31 2.72
CA LEU A 150 4.53 -31.91 2.63
C LEU A 150 4.33 -31.36 1.22
N ALA A 151 4.76 -32.09 0.18
CA ALA A 151 4.63 -31.66 -1.21
C ALA A 151 3.16 -31.42 -1.62
N GLY A 152 2.23 -32.21 -1.07
CA GLY A 152 0.79 -32.05 -1.30
C GLY A 152 0.21 -30.74 -0.78
N GLN A 153 0.91 -30.02 0.10
CA GLN A 153 0.50 -28.71 0.62
C GLN A 153 0.91 -27.55 -0.28
N TYR A 154 1.86 -27.76 -1.19
CA TYR A 154 2.38 -26.71 -2.08
C TYR A 154 1.27 -25.95 -2.83
N PRO A 155 0.24 -26.60 -3.43
CA PRO A 155 -0.81 -25.88 -4.15
C PRO A 155 -1.62 -24.91 -3.28
N PHE A 156 -1.70 -25.13 -1.96
CA PHE A 156 -2.35 -24.19 -1.05
C PHE A 156 -1.50 -22.94 -0.86
N TYR A 157 -0.20 -23.09 -0.59
CA TYR A 157 0.71 -21.96 -0.39
C TYR A 157 0.98 -21.18 -1.68
N ALA A 158 1.08 -21.86 -2.81
CA ALA A 158 1.30 -21.25 -4.12
C ALA A 158 0.15 -20.32 -4.55
N GLN A 159 -1.07 -20.50 -4.02
CA GLN A 159 -2.19 -19.60 -4.27
C GLN A 159 -2.02 -18.23 -3.62
N GLY A 160 -1.17 -18.09 -2.60
CA GLY A 160 -0.92 -16.81 -1.93
C GLY A 160 -2.06 -16.31 -1.04
N THR A 161 -1.76 -15.32 -0.19
CA THR A 161 -2.73 -14.68 0.71
C THR A 161 -3.54 -13.64 -0.05
N HIS A 162 -4.86 -13.70 0.01
CA HIS A 162 -5.74 -12.76 -0.71
C HIS A 162 -6.41 -11.80 0.25
N PHE A 163 -6.28 -10.51 -0.01
CA PHE A 163 -6.99 -9.42 0.63
C PHE A 163 -8.15 -9.01 -0.27
N SER A 164 -9.39 -9.16 0.18
CA SER A 164 -10.58 -8.83 -0.61
C SER A 164 -11.59 -8.01 0.20
N ALA A 165 -12.65 -7.53 -0.45
CA ALA A 165 -13.79 -6.92 0.24
C ALA A 165 -14.39 -7.83 1.33
N ASN A 166 -14.36 -9.15 1.11
CA ASN A 166 -14.93 -10.15 2.01
C ASN A 166 -13.97 -10.59 3.12
N GLY A 167 -12.77 -9.99 3.18
CA GLY A 167 -11.74 -10.31 4.16
C GLY A 167 -10.57 -11.08 3.55
N ILE A 168 -9.89 -11.85 4.40
CA ILE A 168 -8.65 -12.57 4.08
C ILE A 168 -8.94 -14.04 3.75
N SER A 169 -8.32 -14.54 2.69
CA SER A 169 -8.38 -15.97 2.31
C SER A 169 -7.02 -16.48 1.82
N GLY A 170 -6.91 -17.80 1.64
CA GLY A 170 -5.63 -18.45 1.31
C GLY A 170 -4.75 -18.67 2.56
N PRO A 171 -3.46 -18.96 2.36
CA PRO A 171 -2.47 -19.05 3.44
C PRO A 171 -2.45 -17.76 4.26
N ASN A 172 -2.62 -17.88 5.58
CA ASN A 172 -2.52 -16.76 6.51
C ASN A 172 -2.15 -17.33 7.88
N PRO A 173 -0.95 -17.05 8.42
CA PRO A 173 0.01 -16.04 7.97
C PRO A 173 0.85 -16.45 6.74
N ALA A 174 1.38 -15.47 6.02
CA ALA A 174 2.31 -15.61 4.90
C ALA A 174 3.74 -15.26 5.33
N ILE A 175 4.68 -16.21 5.19
CA ILE A 175 6.08 -16.02 5.57
C ILE A 175 6.71 -14.90 4.73
N ILE A 176 7.42 -14.00 5.41
CA ILE A 176 8.30 -13.00 4.80
C ILE A 176 9.68 -13.61 4.62
N ASP A 177 10.34 -13.94 5.73
CA ASP A 177 11.69 -14.51 5.75
C ASP A 177 12.06 -15.03 7.16
N ASP A 178 13.19 -15.72 7.28
CA ASP A 178 13.84 -16.06 8.53
C ASP A 178 15.03 -15.14 8.87
N ALA A 179 15.14 -14.80 10.16
CA ALA A 179 16.26 -14.01 10.64
C ALA A 179 17.57 -14.81 10.60
N ASP A 180 18.61 -14.23 10.02
CA ASP A 180 19.93 -14.85 9.87
C ASP A 180 20.66 -15.07 11.22
N SER A 181 21.91 -15.53 11.16
CA SER A 181 22.74 -15.75 12.35
C SER A 181 22.96 -14.51 13.22
N GLN A 182 22.73 -13.30 12.67
CA GLN A 182 22.82 -12.03 13.36
C GLN A 182 21.45 -11.48 13.76
N GLY A 183 20.35 -12.18 13.47
CA GLY A 183 19.00 -11.72 13.77
C GLY A 183 18.45 -10.69 12.76
N ALA A 184 19.05 -10.62 11.56
CA ALA A 184 18.67 -9.70 10.48
C ALA A 184 18.01 -10.45 9.32
N PHE A 185 17.21 -9.75 8.51
CA PHE A 185 16.76 -10.23 7.21
C PHE A 185 16.40 -9.04 6.34
N HIS A 186 16.38 -9.24 5.02
CA HIS A 186 15.86 -8.30 4.06
C HIS A 186 15.16 -9.07 2.94
N ALA A 187 13.85 -8.87 2.81
CA ALA A 187 13.02 -9.66 1.90
C ALA A 187 11.96 -8.80 1.21
N HIS A 188 11.59 -9.24 0.03
CA HIS A 188 10.50 -8.70 -0.76
C HIS A 188 9.54 -9.82 -1.11
N LEU A 189 8.24 -9.56 -0.93
CA LEU A 189 7.17 -10.43 -1.38
C LEU A 189 6.53 -9.84 -2.64
N ASP A 190 6.01 -10.69 -3.51
CA ASP A 190 5.35 -10.23 -4.72
C ASP A 190 3.87 -9.95 -4.44
N TRP A 191 3.43 -8.74 -4.72
CA TRP A 191 2.05 -8.28 -4.59
C TRP A 191 1.42 -8.15 -5.96
N PHE A 192 0.20 -8.65 -6.12
CA PHE A 192 -0.57 -8.57 -7.35
C PHE A 192 -1.94 -7.97 -7.08
N ILE A 193 -2.37 -7.03 -7.93
CA ILE A 193 -3.77 -6.61 -8.00
C ILE A 193 -4.50 -7.44 -9.06
N GLU A 194 -5.59 -8.07 -8.66
CA GLU A 194 -6.32 -9.02 -9.49
C GLU A 194 -7.82 -8.76 -9.44
N ASN A 195 -8.52 -9.18 -10.49
CA ASN A 195 -9.97 -9.26 -10.49
C ASN A 195 -10.38 -10.55 -11.24
N PRO A 196 -10.97 -11.55 -10.55
CA PRO A 196 -11.41 -12.78 -11.20
C PRO A 196 -12.41 -12.58 -12.34
N ASN A 197 -13.09 -11.43 -12.37
CA ASN A 197 -14.11 -11.08 -13.36
C ASN A 197 -13.60 -10.15 -14.48
N GLY A 198 -12.31 -9.77 -14.49
CA GLY A 198 -11.75 -8.91 -15.54
C GLY A 198 -10.52 -8.13 -15.13
N THR A 199 -10.38 -6.91 -15.65
CA THR A 199 -9.30 -6.00 -15.26
C THR A 199 -9.68 -5.29 -13.95
N PRO A 200 -8.77 -5.17 -12.97
CA PRO A 200 -9.02 -4.36 -11.77
C PRO A 200 -9.39 -2.92 -12.13
N ALA A 201 -10.21 -2.27 -11.32
CA ALA A 201 -10.54 -0.86 -11.53
C ALA A 201 -9.35 0.04 -11.11
N PRO A 202 -9.03 1.11 -11.85
CA PRO A 202 -8.06 2.09 -11.38
C PRO A 202 -8.48 2.71 -10.04
N GLY A 203 -7.54 2.89 -9.13
CA GLY A 203 -7.79 3.44 -7.79
C GLY A 203 -6.67 3.15 -6.81
N ALA A 204 -6.88 3.57 -5.55
CA ALA A 204 -5.97 3.25 -4.47
C ALA A 204 -6.57 2.15 -3.60
N TYR A 205 -5.77 1.15 -3.26
CA TYR A 205 -6.20 -0.04 -2.52
C TYR A 205 -5.44 -0.11 -1.20
N LEU A 206 -6.14 -0.26 -0.08
CA LEU A 206 -5.55 -0.28 1.25
C LEU A 206 -5.63 -1.68 1.85
N ALA A 207 -4.49 -2.36 1.93
CA ALA A 207 -4.37 -3.63 2.64
C ALA A 207 -3.89 -3.37 4.08
N THR A 208 -4.38 -4.18 5.03
CA THR A 208 -3.98 -4.09 6.45
C THR A 208 -3.50 -5.46 6.94
N PHE A 209 -2.36 -5.50 7.62
CA PHE A 209 -1.82 -6.72 8.21
C PHE A 209 -1.08 -6.43 9.52
N ALA A 210 -0.78 -7.46 10.30
CA ALA A 210 0.16 -7.39 11.42
C ALA A 210 1.37 -8.27 11.15
N LEU A 211 2.52 -7.94 11.73
CA LEU A 211 3.68 -8.83 11.75
C LEU A 211 3.53 -9.80 12.92
N VAL A 212 3.78 -11.08 12.64
CA VAL A 212 3.75 -12.16 13.63
C VAL A 212 5.02 -13.00 13.54
N ALA A 213 5.50 -13.46 14.70
CA ALA A 213 6.63 -14.36 14.83
C ALA A 213 6.53 -15.11 16.17
N ASP A 214 6.92 -16.38 16.18
CA ASP A 214 6.90 -17.18 17.41
C ASP A 214 7.85 -16.57 18.47
N GLY A 215 7.36 -16.51 19.71
CA GLY A 215 8.11 -15.91 20.82
C GLY A 215 7.98 -14.40 20.96
N TYR A 216 7.21 -13.73 20.10
CA TYR A 216 6.93 -12.29 20.16
C TYR A 216 5.43 -12.01 20.18
N LEU A 217 5.05 -10.89 20.79
CA LEU A 217 3.71 -10.32 20.59
C LEU A 217 3.64 -9.71 19.19
N ALA A 218 2.47 -9.84 18.55
CA ALA A 218 2.21 -9.29 17.23
C ALA A 218 2.40 -7.76 17.20
N SER A 219 2.78 -7.23 16.04
CA SER A 219 2.89 -5.78 15.86
C SER A 219 1.53 -5.09 15.90
N GLU A 220 1.54 -3.78 16.16
CA GLU A 220 0.42 -2.94 15.73
C GLU A 220 0.18 -3.12 14.22
N PRO A 221 -1.07 -2.98 13.75
CA PRO A 221 -1.34 -3.16 12.34
C PRO A 221 -0.61 -2.15 11.45
N VAL A 222 -0.21 -2.65 10.29
CA VAL A 222 0.46 -1.97 9.19
C VAL A 222 -0.55 -1.76 8.09
N LYS A 223 -0.59 -0.55 7.53
CA LYS A 223 -1.43 -0.20 6.39
C LYS A 223 -0.57 0.07 5.16
N VAL A 224 -0.83 -0.65 4.08
CA VAL A 224 -0.15 -0.43 2.80
C VAL A 224 -1.16 0.07 1.77
N LEU A 225 -0.90 1.25 1.26
CA LEU A 225 -1.69 1.92 0.24
C LEU A 225 -1.05 1.65 -1.12
N PHE A 226 -1.74 0.92 -1.97
CA PHE A 226 -1.27 0.62 -3.32
C PHE A 226 -1.98 1.51 -4.34
N ASN A 227 -1.22 2.15 -5.22
CA ASN A 227 -1.74 2.77 -6.42
C ASN A 227 -1.93 1.72 -7.53
N TYR A 228 -3.07 1.72 -8.21
CA TYR A 228 -3.23 1.04 -9.49
C TYR A 228 -3.84 1.99 -10.52
N GLY A 229 -3.04 2.41 -11.50
CA GLY A 229 -3.52 3.20 -12.64
C GLY A 229 -4.00 4.61 -12.32
N LEU A 230 -3.67 5.18 -11.15
CA LEU A 230 -3.92 6.59 -10.86
C LEU A 230 -2.78 7.49 -11.36
N THR A 231 -3.14 8.73 -11.70
CA THR A 231 -2.17 9.82 -11.85
C THR A 231 -1.59 10.24 -10.50
N ASP A 232 -0.43 10.91 -10.51
CA ASP A 232 0.25 11.41 -9.31
C ASP A 232 -0.66 12.25 -8.42
N GLY A 233 -1.42 13.17 -9.02
CA GLY A 233 -2.36 14.02 -8.29
C GLY A 233 -3.52 13.24 -7.67
N GLN A 234 -4.03 12.22 -8.36
CA GLN A 234 -5.10 11.37 -7.80
C GLN A 234 -4.59 10.49 -6.67
N TYR A 235 -3.39 9.93 -6.81
CA TYR A 235 -2.81 9.11 -5.76
C TYR A 235 -2.47 9.95 -4.52
N LEU A 236 -1.94 11.17 -4.71
CA LEU A 236 -1.72 12.11 -3.62
C LEU A 236 -3.03 12.45 -2.90
N LEU A 237 -4.13 12.68 -3.62
CA LEU A 237 -5.45 12.91 -3.00
C LEU A 237 -5.92 11.70 -2.16
N ALA A 238 -5.72 10.48 -2.67
CA ALA A 238 -6.05 9.26 -1.93
C ALA A 238 -5.21 9.14 -0.65
N PHE A 239 -3.90 9.40 -0.74
CA PHE A 239 -2.98 9.38 0.40
C PHE A 239 -3.33 10.48 1.43
N GLU A 240 -3.53 11.72 0.99
CA GLU A 240 -3.91 12.85 1.84
C GLU A 240 -5.23 12.60 2.57
N SER A 241 -6.20 11.94 1.92
CA SER A 241 -7.48 11.56 2.54
C SER A 241 -7.34 10.56 3.70
N ARG A 242 -6.17 9.95 3.89
CA ARG A 242 -5.84 9.05 5.00
C ARG A 242 -4.92 9.67 6.04
N ILE A 243 -4.17 10.72 5.72
CA ILE A 243 -3.16 11.27 6.65
C ILE A 243 -3.56 12.60 7.29
N GLN A 244 -4.59 13.26 6.76
CA GLN A 244 -5.21 14.44 7.35
C GLN A 244 -6.73 14.34 7.19
N PRO A 245 -7.53 14.80 8.16
CA PRO A 245 -8.95 15.00 7.91
C PRO A 245 -9.08 16.05 6.81
N VAL A 246 -9.77 15.71 5.71
CA VAL A 246 -10.08 16.67 4.64
C VAL A 246 -10.80 17.85 5.30
N PRO A 247 -10.25 19.08 5.27
CA PRO A 247 -10.93 20.22 5.84
C PRO A 247 -12.26 20.37 5.13
N GLU A 248 -13.36 20.27 5.89
CA GLU A 248 -14.69 20.64 5.39
C GLU A 248 -14.55 21.99 4.69
N PRO A 249 -14.94 22.10 3.40
CA PRO A 249 -14.61 23.27 2.64
C PRO A 249 -15.17 24.49 3.38
N SER A 250 -14.28 25.44 3.65
CA SER A 250 -14.61 26.76 4.20
C SER A 250 -15.76 27.44 3.46
N ALA A 251 -16.16 26.93 2.28
CA ALA A 251 -17.42 27.19 1.61
C ALA A 251 -18.66 27.09 2.52
N VAL A 252 -18.79 26.12 3.46
CA VAL A 252 -19.96 26.06 4.36
C VAL A 252 -19.90 27.19 5.38
N ALA A 253 -18.73 27.45 5.96
CA ALA A 253 -18.52 28.56 6.89
C ALA A 253 -18.70 29.94 6.21
N LEU A 254 -18.21 30.09 4.97
CA LEU A 254 -18.36 31.28 4.14
C LEU A 254 -19.78 31.45 3.62
N MET A 255 -20.49 30.36 3.30
CA MET A 255 -21.90 30.38 2.94
C MET A 255 -22.75 30.80 4.13
N LEU A 256 -22.51 30.23 5.32
CA LEU A 256 -23.19 30.63 6.55
C LEU A 256 -22.89 32.08 6.93
N ALA A 257 -21.64 32.52 6.81
CA ALA A 257 -21.26 33.91 7.01
C ALA A 257 -21.94 34.83 5.98
N GLY A 258 -21.96 34.45 4.70
CA GLY A 258 -22.63 35.18 3.62
C GLY A 258 -24.14 35.30 3.82
N LEU A 259 -24.80 34.21 4.24
CA LEU A 259 -26.22 34.20 4.59
C LEU A 259 -26.51 35.08 5.81
N ALA A 260 -25.64 35.08 6.82
CA ALA A 260 -25.76 35.97 7.98
C ALA A 260 -25.61 37.44 7.60
N PHE A 261 -24.66 37.78 6.72
CA PHE A 261 -24.48 39.13 6.19
C PHE A 261 -25.70 39.59 5.37
N LEU A 262 -26.24 38.74 4.50
CA LEU A 262 -27.47 39.02 3.74
C LEU A 262 -28.67 39.24 4.67
N GLY A 263 -28.83 38.39 5.70
CA GLY A 263 -29.88 38.54 6.69
C GLY A 263 -29.79 39.86 7.46
N LEU A 264 -28.59 40.27 7.90
CA LEU A 264 -28.36 41.54 8.57
C LEU A 264 -28.60 42.75 7.65
N TRP A 265 -28.26 42.64 6.36
CA TRP A 265 -28.48 43.70 5.38
C TRP A 265 -29.98 43.90 5.08
N VAL A 266 -30.73 42.83 4.84
CA VAL A 266 -32.19 42.87 4.65
C VAL A 266 -32.89 43.44 5.88
N ARG A 267 -32.40 43.10 7.09
CA ARG A 267 -32.94 43.60 8.36
C ARG A 267 -32.67 45.10 8.59
N ARG A 268 -31.58 45.66 8.03
CA ARG A 268 -31.32 47.11 8.09
C ARG A 268 -32.15 47.90 7.08
N GLN A 269 -32.52 47.31 5.95
CA GLN A 269 -33.36 47.99 4.96
C GLN A 269 -34.84 48.06 5.36
N SER A 270 -35.31 47.15 6.21
CA SER A 270 -36.69 47.12 6.71
C SER A 270 -36.97 48.08 7.87
N VAL A 271 -35.97 48.85 8.34
CA VAL A 271 -36.10 49.82 9.45
C VAL A 271 -36.28 51.27 8.93
N PHE A 272 -36.26 51.49 7.61
CA PHE A 272 -36.38 52.83 6.99
C PHE A 272 -37.68 53.04 6.19
N VAL A 273 -38.77 52.37 6.55
CA VAL A 273 -40.12 52.62 6.00
C VAL A 273 -41.07 53.01 7.12
#